data_AF-A0A847ENW2-F1
#
_entry.id   AF-A0A847ENW2-F1
#
_cell.length_a   1.000
_cell.length_b   1.000
_cell.length_c   1.000
_cell.angle_alpha   90.00
_cell.angle_beta   90.00
_cell.angle_gamma   90.00
#
_symmetry.space_group_name_H-M   'P 1'
#
loop_
_entity.id
_entity.type
_entity.pdbx_description
1 polymer ?
#
loop_
_entity_poly.entity_id
_entity_poly.type
_entity_poly.pdbx_seq_one_letter_code
_entity_poly.pdbx_strand_id
1 'polypeptide(L)'
;MTSRAAARPRPRKKKRDPGWVPNQHGAWAMLVVPFLLGTYLRLRDGEPGWFLIPLFACWMLGYFAFNAASGWLKAPQKRKHQWVKPLAVYGATSVVSGLIALLLAGWPLLTWAPAFVPLLLPALWLAAQRNERATVGGGLTIAAASLMVPIARHPNALDALRPEAGPTWLLTLLVFAYFFGTVLYVKTNIRERGRPEWMVASVAYHGAWAILTVPLAFAGLAAWWWPLFFLLCTVRAWLIPGRHWSAKHIGFLEVGMSTLLLVCFAIWPGV
;
A
#
# COMPACT_ATOMS: atom_id res chain seq x y z
N MET A 1 1.29 -32.68 -53.98
CA MET A 1 0.19 -31.87 -53.39
C MET A 1 0.47 -31.71 -51.90
N THR A 2 1.05 -30.57 -51.48
CA THR A 2 1.31 -30.28 -50.05
C THR A 2 0.25 -29.31 -49.55
N SER A 3 -0.66 -29.83 -48.71
CA SER A 3 -1.70 -29.04 -48.05
C SER A 3 -1.07 -28.10 -47.00
N ARG A 4 -1.10 -26.79 -47.26
CA ARG A 4 -0.78 -25.76 -46.26
C ARG A 4 -1.98 -25.65 -45.32
N ALA A 5 -1.86 -26.20 -44.13
CA ALA A 5 -2.81 -25.99 -43.05
C ALA A 5 -2.89 -24.48 -42.72
N ALA A 6 -4.06 -23.89 -42.92
CA ALA A 6 -4.32 -22.49 -42.59
C ALA A 6 -4.15 -22.25 -41.09
N ALA A 7 -3.21 -21.39 -40.72
CA ALA A 7 -2.97 -21.00 -39.34
C ALA A 7 -4.22 -20.28 -38.78
N ARG A 8 -4.85 -20.85 -37.75
CA ARG A 8 -5.98 -20.23 -37.05
C ARG A 8 -5.56 -18.86 -36.50
N PRO A 9 -6.34 -17.78 -36.72
CA PRO A 9 -6.02 -16.47 -36.18
C PRO A 9 -6.02 -16.53 -34.65
N ARG A 10 -4.89 -16.15 -34.03
CA ARG A 10 -4.79 -16.04 -32.57
C ARG A 10 -5.83 -15.02 -32.08
N PRO A 11 -6.60 -15.32 -31.02
CA PRO A 11 -7.59 -14.40 -30.50
C PRO A 11 -6.92 -13.09 -30.10
N ARG A 12 -7.34 -11.98 -30.72
CA ARG A 12 -6.92 -10.62 -30.38
C ARG A 12 -7.30 -10.38 -28.91
N LYS A 13 -6.32 -10.38 -27.99
CA LYS A 13 -6.56 -9.97 -26.60
C LYS A 13 -7.24 -8.60 -26.62
N LYS A 14 -8.48 -8.50 -26.12
CA LYS A 14 -9.18 -7.23 -25.91
C LYS A 14 -8.22 -6.29 -25.18
N LYS A 15 -7.81 -5.20 -25.84
CA LYS A 15 -7.04 -4.15 -25.18
C LYS A 15 -7.97 -3.54 -24.12
N ARG A 16 -7.71 -3.82 -22.86
CA ARG A 16 -8.40 -3.17 -21.74
C ARG A 16 -8.20 -1.67 -21.87
N ASP A 17 -9.27 -0.89 -21.73
CA ASP A 17 -9.16 0.56 -21.71
C ASP A 17 -8.22 0.99 -20.58
N PRO A 18 -7.25 1.86 -20.86
CA PRO A 18 -6.26 2.27 -19.88
C PRO A 18 -6.91 3.08 -18.75
N GLY A 19 -6.49 2.84 -17.51
CA GLY A 19 -6.76 3.73 -16.37
C GLY A 19 -7.97 3.40 -15.50
N TRP A 20 -8.87 2.49 -15.91
CA TRP A 20 -10.05 2.14 -15.11
C TRP A 20 -9.72 1.24 -13.90
N VAL A 21 -8.96 0.16 -14.10
CA VAL A 21 -8.58 -0.73 -13.00
C VAL A 21 -7.06 -0.84 -12.94
N PRO A 22 -6.43 -0.49 -11.81
CA PRO A 22 -5.00 -0.72 -11.62
C PRO A 22 -4.66 -2.20 -11.75
N ASN A 23 -3.63 -2.53 -12.53
CA ASN A 23 -3.17 -3.91 -12.70
C ASN A 23 -2.25 -4.40 -11.56
N GLN A 24 -2.07 -3.59 -10.50
CA GLN A 24 -1.13 -3.85 -9.41
C GLN A 24 -1.81 -4.58 -8.26
N HIS A 25 -1.93 -5.91 -8.40
CA HIS A 25 -2.63 -6.73 -7.41
C HIS A 25 -1.97 -6.71 -6.03
N GLY A 26 -0.65 -6.50 -5.95
CA GLY A 26 0.07 -6.37 -4.67
C GLY A 26 -0.18 -5.05 -3.94
N ALA A 27 -0.65 -4.00 -4.62
CA ALA A 27 -0.92 -2.71 -4.00
C ALA A 27 -2.21 -2.72 -3.15
N TRP A 28 -3.15 -3.62 -3.42
CA TRP A 28 -4.42 -3.67 -2.68
C TRP A 28 -4.23 -3.91 -1.19
N ALA A 29 -3.39 -4.89 -0.82
CA ALA A 29 -3.11 -5.17 0.59
C ALA A 29 -2.47 -3.95 1.27
N MET A 30 -1.54 -3.28 0.59
CA MET A 30 -0.88 -2.06 1.08
C MET A 30 -1.87 -0.92 1.34
N LEU A 31 -2.95 -0.82 0.56
CA LEU A 31 -3.96 0.24 0.71
C LEU A 31 -5.03 -0.12 1.75
N VAL A 32 -5.41 -1.39 1.82
CA VAL A 32 -6.55 -1.86 2.63
C VAL A 32 -6.13 -2.16 4.07
N VAL A 33 -5.02 -2.87 4.27
CA VAL A 33 -4.60 -3.33 5.61
C VAL A 33 -4.37 -2.18 6.58
N PRO A 34 -3.64 -1.10 6.25
CA PRO A 34 -3.44 0.01 7.19
C PRO A 34 -4.75 0.65 7.63
N PHE A 35 -5.68 0.83 6.68
CA PHE A 35 -7.00 1.38 6.96
C PHE A 35 -7.83 0.47 7.88
N LEU A 36 -7.80 -0.85 7.65
CA LEU A 36 -8.48 -1.83 8.51
C LEU A 36 -7.91 -1.84 9.93
N LEU A 37 -6.59 -1.75 10.08
CA LEU A 37 -5.92 -1.71 11.38
C LEU A 37 -6.32 -0.47 12.19
N GLY A 38 -6.32 0.71 11.56
CA GLY A 38 -6.77 1.96 12.21
C GLY A 38 -8.27 1.94 12.54
N THR A 39 -9.10 1.42 11.64
CA THR A 39 -10.53 1.21 11.86
C THR A 39 -10.79 0.28 13.04
N TYR A 40 -10.08 -0.84 13.11
CA TYR A 40 -10.20 -1.79 14.20
C TYR A 40 -9.86 -1.15 15.55
N LEU A 41 -8.77 -0.37 15.62
CA LEU A 41 -8.40 0.34 16.84
C LEU A 41 -9.48 1.33 17.27
N ARG A 42 -10.04 2.12 16.33
CA ARG A 42 -11.13 3.04 16.63
C ARG A 42 -12.35 2.33 17.21
N LEU A 43 -12.77 1.24 16.56
CA LEU A 43 -13.93 0.46 17.02
C LEU A 43 -13.68 -0.16 18.38
N ARG A 44 -12.44 -0.59 18.66
CA ARG A 44 -12.02 -1.10 19.96
C ARG A 44 -12.04 -0.02 21.05
N ASP A 45 -11.71 1.22 20.69
CA ASP A 45 -11.81 2.38 21.59
C ASP A 45 -13.27 2.77 21.89
N GLY A 46 -14.27 2.11 21.27
CA GLY A 46 -15.70 2.39 21.46
C GLY A 46 -16.20 3.60 20.67
N GLU A 47 -15.39 4.10 19.75
CA GLU A 47 -15.62 5.36 19.04
C GLU A 47 -16.46 5.17 17.75
N PRO A 48 -17.40 6.08 17.43
CA PRO A 48 -18.24 5.97 16.22
C PRO A 48 -17.42 6.00 14.93
N GLY A 49 -17.72 5.10 13.99
CA GLY A 49 -16.94 4.89 12.76
C GLY A 49 -17.66 5.22 11.45
N TRP A 50 -18.83 5.87 11.45
CA TRP A 50 -19.66 6.04 10.25
C TRP A 50 -18.96 6.76 9.09
N PHE A 51 -18.09 7.72 9.40
CA PHE A 51 -17.27 8.43 8.39
C PHE A 51 -16.24 7.54 7.71
N LEU A 52 -15.89 6.38 8.28
CA LEU A 52 -14.87 5.48 7.75
C LEU A 52 -15.29 4.87 6.41
N ILE A 53 -16.58 4.63 6.18
CA ILE A 53 -17.08 4.11 4.90
C ILE A 53 -16.80 5.08 3.75
N PRO A 54 -17.27 6.34 3.79
CA PRO A 54 -16.96 7.32 2.75
C PRO A 54 -15.47 7.70 2.73
N LEU A 55 -14.76 7.66 3.87
CA LEU A 55 -13.31 7.87 3.90
C LEU A 55 -12.56 6.76 3.14
N PHE A 56 -12.93 5.50 3.34
CA PHE A 56 -12.37 4.37 2.60
C PHE A 56 -12.66 4.47 1.10
N ALA A 57 -13.89 4.86 0.74
CA ALA A 57 -14.26 5.12 -0.64
C ALA A 57 -13.39 6.25 -1.24
N CYS A 58 -13.25 7.38 -0.53
CA CYS A 58 -12.36 8.48 -0.92
C CYS A 58 -10.92 7.98 -1.13
N TRP A 59 -10.40 7.17 -0.21
CA TRP A 59 -9.05 6.63 -0.27
C TRP A 59 -8.85 5.71 -1.49
N MET A 60 -9.76 4.77 -1.73
CA MET A 60 -9.69 3.85 -2.88
C MET A 60 -9.84 4.57 -4.22
N LEU A 61 -10.83 5.48 -4.31
CA LEU A 61 -11.09 6.26 -5.52
C LEU A 61 -9.93 7.24 -5.80
N GLY A 62 -9.36 7.84 -4.75
CA GLY A 62 -8.18 8.68 -4.83
C GLY A 62 -6.96 7.92 -5.36
N TYR A 63 -6.76 6.66 -4.94
CA TYR A 63 -5.72 5.80 -5.52
C TYR A 63 -5.96 5.53 -7.02
N PHE A 64 -7.21 5.29 -7.44
CA PHE A 64 -7.53 5.11 -8.87
C PHE A 64 -7.29 6.39 -9.67
N ALA A 65 -7.65 7.55 -9.10
CA ALA A 65 -7.35 8.85 -9.68
C ALA A 65 -5.83 9.06 -9.79
N PHE A 66 -5.06 8.72 -8.75
CA PHE A 66 -3.59 8.79 -8.77
C PHE A 66 -2.99 7.88 -9.85
N ASN A 67 -3.50 6.66 -10.02
CA ASN A 67 -3.07 5.74 -11.07
C ASN A 67 -3.43 6.27 -12.47
N ALA A 68 -4.63 6.83 -12.65
CA ALA A 68 -5.05 7.45 -13.90
C ALA A 68 -4.22 8.70 -14.23
N ALA A 69 -3.95 9.56 -13.25
CA ALA A 69 -3.09 10.75 -13.38
C ALA A 69 -1.66 10.35 -13.75
N SER A 70 -1.10 9.37 -13.03
CA SER A 70 0.21 8.79 -13.33
C SER A 70 0.29 8.23 -14.75
N GLY A 71 -0.77 7.59 -15.24
CA GLY A 71 -0.87 7.11 -16.62
C GLY A 71 -0.98 8.24 -17.64
N TRP A 72 -1.81 9.24 -17.36
CA TRP A 72 -2.00 10.43 -18.20
C TRP A 72 -0.69 11.22 -18.38
N LEU A 73 0.06 11.43 -17.29
CA LEU A 73 1.37 12.10 -17.30
C LEU A 73 2.38 11.39 -18.20
N LYS A 74 2.32 10.05 -18.25
CA LYS A 74 3.26 9.22 -19.02
C LYS A 74 2.82 9.02 -20.48
N ALA A 75 1.52 9.12 -20.75
CA ALA A 75 0.95 8.82 -22.05
C ALA A 75 1.45 9.80 -23.13
N PRO A 76 1.78 9.32 -24.35
CA PRO A 76 2.00 10.20 -25.50
C PRO A 76 0.79 11.09 -25.75
N GLN A 77 1.00 12.32 -26.23
CA GLN A 77 -0.06 13.31 -26.45
C GLN A 77 -1.30 12.74 -27.17
N LYS A 78 -1.09 11.95 -28.23
CA LYS A 78 -2.17 11.29 -29.01
C LYS A 78 -3.06 10.34 -28.20
N ARG A 79 -2.59 9.83 -27.05
CA ARG A 79 -3.31 8.87 -26.19
C ARG A 79 -3.75 9.46 -24.84
N LYS A 80 -3.40 10.71 -24.54
CA LYS A 80 -3.76 11.35 -23.27
C LYS A 80 -5.27 11.42 -23.03
N HIS A 81 -6.05 11.65 -24.08
CA HIS A 81 -7.52 11.71 -24.00
C HIS A 81 -8.16 10.46 -23.35
N GLN A 82 -7.54 9.28 -23.50
CA GLN A 82 -8.05 8.02 -22.95
C GLN A 82 -8.01 7.97 -21.42
N TRP A 83 -7.14 8.77 -20.79
CA TRP A 83 -6.95 8.80 -19.34
C TRP A 83 -7.74 9.92 -18.65
N VAL A 84 -8.22 10.90 -19.40
CA VAL A 84 -8.96 12.06 -18.85
C VAL A 84 -10.26 11.62 -18.21
N LYS A 85 -11.03 10.74 -18.87
CA LYS A 85 -12.31 10.27 -18.32
C LYS A 85 -12.14 9.47 -17.02
N PRO A 86 -11.26 8.45 -16.91
CA PRO A 86 -10.98 7.80 -15.64
C PRO A 86 -10.52 8.79 -14.56
N LEU A 87 -9.62 9.70 -14.89
CA LEU A 87 -9.10 10.70 -13.94
C LEU A 87 -10.22 11.61 -13.42
N ALA A 88 -11.08 12.12 -14.30
CA ALA A 88 -12.19 12.98 -13.93
C ALA A 88 -13.24 12.24 -13.08
N VAL A 89 -13.62 11.02 -13.46
CA VAL A 89 -14.61 10.22 -12.72
C VAL A 89 -14.09 9.85 -11.34
N TYR A 90 -12.89 9.26 -11.25
CA TYR A 90 -12.32 8.89 -9.97
C TYR A 90 -11.97 10.11 -9.10
N GLY A 91 -11.47 11.18 -9.69
CA GLY A 91 -11.21 12.43 -9.00
C GLY A 91 -12.49 13.04 -8.41
N ALA A 92 -13.54 13.20 -9.22
CA ALA A 92 -14.80 13.78 -8.75
C ALA A 92 -15.48 12.91 -7.69
N THR A 93 -15.55 11.60 -7.91
CA THR A 93 -16.16 10.68 -6.93
C THR A 93 -15.34 10.58 -5.64
N SER A 94 -14.01 10.65 -5.73
CA SER A 94 -13.13 10.76 -4.55
C SER A 94 -13.41 12.02 -3.76
N VAL A 95 -13.56 13.18 -4.43
CA VAL A 95 -13.90 14.45 -3.79
C VAL A 95 -15.27 14.37 -3.11
N VAL A 96 -16.29 13.86 -3.80
CA VAL A 96 -17.63 13.67 -3.21
C VAL A 96 -17.58 12.77 -1.98
N SER A 97 -16.87 11.64 -2.06
CA SER A 97 -16.70 10.72 -0.93
C SER A 97 -15.95 11.39 0.23
N GLY A 98 -14.91 12.17 -0.06
CA GLY A 98 -14.17 12.94 0.94
C GLY A 98 -15.01 14.02 1.61
N LEU A 99 -15.87 14.71 0.86
CA LEU A 99 -16.82 15.68 1.41
C LEU A 99 -17.85 14.99 2.32
N ILE A 100 -18.37 13.81 1.94
CA ILE A 100 -19.27 13.03 2.81
C ILE A 100 -18.53 12.60 4.09
N ALA A 101 -17.28 12.13 3.97
CA ALA A 101 -16.47 11.78 5.14
C ALA A 101 -16.24 12.99 6.06
N LEU A 102 -15.97 14.17 5.48
CA LEU A 102 -15.81 15.42 6.21
C LEU A 102 -17.09 15.85 6.93
N LEU A 103 -18.25 15.72 6.28
CA LEU A 103 -19.54 16.02 6.88
C LEU A 103 -19.85 15.12 8.08
N LEU A 104 -19.45 13.85 8.03
CA LEU A 104 -19.68 12.87 9.10
C LEU A 104 -18.63 12.92 10.22
N ALA A 105 -17.38 13.23 9.91
CA ALA A 105 -16.27 13.28 10.87
C ALA A 105 -16.07 14.67 11.50
N GLY A 106 -16.55 15.72 10.83
CA GLY A 106 -16.32 17.12 11.18
C GLY A 106 -15.04 17.71 10.59
N TRP A 107 -14.94 19.04 10.67
CA TRP A 107 -13.80 19.84 10.19
C TRP A 107 -12.41 19.39 10.63
N PRO A 108 -12.21 18.82 11.85
CA PRO A 108 -10.90 18.33 12.26
C PRO A 108 -10.27 17.32 11.29
N LEU A 109 -11.05 16.61 10.46
CA LEU A 109 -10.51 15.73 9.42
C LEU A 109 -9.57 16.45 8.43
N LEU A 110 -9.78 17.74 8.17
CA LEU A 110 -8.93 18.52 7.27
C LEU A 110 -7.53 18.78 7.84
N THR A 111 -7.33 18.62 9.15
CA THR A 111 -6.00 18.79 9.78
C THR A 111 -4.98 17.76 9.30
N TRP A 112 -5.42 16.67 8.67
CA TRP A 112 -4.55 15.69 8.02
C TRP A 112 -4.10 16.09 6.61
N ALA A 113 -4.73 17.08 5.98
CA ALA A 113 -4.38 17.50 4.63
C ALA A 113 -2.90 17.93 4.49
N PRO A 114 -2.31 18.71 5.43
CA PRO A 114 -0.88 19.04 5.40
C PRO A 114 0.05 17.82 5.43
N ALA A 115 -0.34 16.71 6.09
CA ALA A 115 0.47 15.49 6.13
C ALA A 115 0.47 14.73 4.79
N PHE A 116 -0.59 14.86 3.99
CA PHE A 116 -0.70 14.21 2.68
C PHE A 116 0.05 14.95 1.57
N VAL A 117 0.16 16.28 1.66
CA VAL A 117 0.85 17.12 0.66
C VAL A 117 2.30 16.67 0.39
N PRO A 118 3.19 16.50 1.40
CA PRO A 118 4.58 16.11 1.18
C PRO A 118 4.73 14.65 0.72
N LEU A 119 3.69 13.83 0.82
CA LEU A 119 3.72 12.44 0.34
C LEU A 119 3.21 12.34 -1.10
N LEU A 120 2.11 13.01 -1.41
CA LEU A 120 1.47 12.92 -2.73
C LEU A 120 2.17 13.75 -3.79
N LEU A 121 2.57 14.99 -3.50
CA LEU A 121 3.16 15.87 -4.52
C LEU A 121 4.50 15.33 -5.05
N PRO A 122 5.46 14.91 -4.21
CA PRO A 122 6.70 14.34 -4.71
C PRO A 122 6.48 12.98 -5.37
N ALA A 123 5.53 12.17 -4.91
CA ALA A 123 5.18 10.90 -5.57
C ALA A 123 4.62 11.14 -6.99
N LEU A 124 3.74 12.12 -7.18
CA LEU A 124 3.23 12.53 -8.50
C LEU A 124 4.34 13.11 -9.38
N TRP A 125 5.23 13.93 -8.80
CA TRP A 125 6.35 14.52 -9.52
C TRP A 125 7.34 13.45 -10.01
N LEU A 126 7.71 12.50 -9.15
CA LEU A 126 8.55 11.36 -9.52
C LEU A 126 7.87 10.47 -10.58
N ALA A 127 6.55 10.27 -10.46
CA ALA A 127 5.78 9.57 -11.49
C ALA A 127 5.79 10.32 -12.83
N ALA A 128 5.69 11.65 -12.83
CA ALA A 128 5.79 12.49 -14.02
C ALA A 128 7.15 12.36 -14.72
N GLN A 129 8.23 12.30 -13.93
CA GLN A 129 9.60 12.12 -14.43
C GLN A 129 9.89 10.71 -14.95
N ARG A 130 8.91 9.79 -14.94
CA ARG A 130 9.09 8.36 -15.26
C ARG A 130 10.15 7.66 -14.40
N ASN A 131 10.49 8.23 -13.24
CA ASN A 131 11.48 7.69 -12.33
C ASN A 131 10.88 6.63 -11.39
N GLU A 132 10.01 5.76 -11.92
CA GLU A 132 9.41 4.65 -11.19
C GLU A 132 10.44 3.58 -10.77
N ARG A 133 11.68 3.71 -11.26
CA ARG A 133 12.81 2.88 -10.82
C ARG A 133 13.17 3.19 -9.36
N ALA A 134 12.99 4.43 -8.91
CA ALA A 134 13.29 4.83 -7.54
C ALA A 134 12.36 4.12 -6.54
N THR A 135 12.95 3.38 -5.60
CA THR A 135 12.28 2.89 -4.39
C THR A 135 11.62 4.02 -3.60
N VAL A 136 12.15 5.25 -3.73
CA VAL A 136 11.65 6.47 -3.08
C VAL A 136 10.18 6.74 -3.41
N GLY A 137 9.78 6.70 -4.69
CA GLY A 137 8.39 6.97 -5.07
C GLY A 137 7.40 5.93 -4.50
N GLY A 138 7.81 4.66 -4.49
CA GLY A 138 7.05 3.59 -3.83
C GLY A 138 6.99 3.77 -2.31
N GLY A 139 8.10 4.17 -1.69
CA GLY A 139 8.16 4.49 -0.26
C GLY A 139 7.20 5.59 0.14
N LEU A 140 7.12 6.68 -0.62
CA LEU A 140 6.16 7.77 -0.37
C LEU A 140 4.71 7.29 -0.45
N THR A 141 4.38 6.45 -1.43
CA THR A 141 3.02 5.88 -1.53
C THR A 141 2.69 4.92 -0.39
N ILE A 142 3.66 4.14 0.09
CA ILE A 142 3.48 3.27 1.26
C ILE A 142 3.37 4.10 2.53
N ALA A 143 4.15 5.16 2.68
CA ALA A 143 4.01 6.08 3.82
C ALA A 143 2.60 6.70 3.84
N ALA A 144 2.10 7.15 2.68
CA ALA A 144 0.74 7.67 2.57
C ALA A 144 -0.32 6.61 2.91
N ALA A 145 -0.10 5.36 2.49
CA ALA A 145 -1.00 4.26 2.83
C ALA A 145 -0.95 3.91 4.32
N SER A 146 0.24 3.85 4.92
CA SER A 146 0.43 3.60 6.35
C SER A 146 -0.20 4.70 7.21
N LEU A 147 -0.19 5.96 6.77
CA LEU A 147 -0.89 7.06 7.45
C LEU A 147 -2.41 6.87 7.57
N MET A 148 -3.01 5.92 6.83
CA MET A 148 -4.41 5.57 7.08
C MET A 148 -4.64 4.95 8.46
N VAL A 149 -3.62 4.37 9.10
CA VAL A 149 -3.72 3.86 10.49
C VAL A 149 -4.14 4.98 11.46
N PRO A 150 -3.38 6.08 11.62
CA PRO A 150 -3.73 7.13 12.56
C PRO A 150 -4.93 7.95 12.09
N ILE A 151 -5.16 8.11 10.79
CA ILE A 151 -6.32 8.85 10.27
C ILE A 151 -7.63 8.14 10.55
N ALA A 152 -7.67 6.82 10.35
CA ALA A 152 -8.86 6.03 10.64
C ALA A 152 -9.13 5.96 12.15
N ARG A 153 -8.09 6.01 13.00
CA ARG A 153 -8.25 6.03 14.46
C ARG A 153 -8.65 7.42 14.99
N HIS A 154 -7.91 8.44 14.58
CA HIS A 154 -7.99 9.82 15.05
C HIS A 154 -8.33 10.76 13.88
N PRO A 155 -9.61 11.10 13.65
CA PRO A 155 -10.00 12.00 12.57
C PRO A 155 -9.39 13.40 12.75
N ASN A 156 -9.15 13.84 13.98
CA ASN A 156 -8.38 15.04 14.26
C ASN A 156 -6.89 14.72 14.40
N ALA A 157 -6.05 15.29 13.54
CA ALA A 157 -4.60 15.07 13.59
C ALA A 157 -3.98 15.55 14.90
N LEU A 158 -4.56 16.55 15.56
CA LEU A 158 -4.06 17.04 16.85
C LEU A 158 -4.18 15.99 17.95
N ASP A 159 -5.21 15.14 17.92
CA ASP A 159 -5.34 14.04 18.87
C ASP A 159 -4.26 12.98 18.62
N ALA A 160 -3.85 12.79 17.36
CA ALA A 160 -2.73 11.94 17.00
C ALA A 160 -1.36 12.53 17.42
N LEU A 161 -1.26 13.80 17.80
CA LEU A 161 -0.01 14.37 18.32
C LEU A 161 0.14 14.23 19.84
N ARG A 162 -0.90 13.77 20.54
CA ARG A 162 -0.82 13.56 21.99
C ARG A 162 0.08 12.35 22.30
N PRO A 163 0.75 12.34 23.48
CA PRO A 163 1.58 11.22 23.90
C PRO A 163 0.85 9.86 23.88
N GLU A 164 -0.46 9.86 24.17
CA GLU A 164 -1.27 8.63 24.17
C GLU A 164 -1.38 7.97 22.77
N ALA A 165 -1.15 8.73 21.70
CA ALA A 165 -1.16 8.21 20.34
C ALA A 165 0.14 7.46 19.95
N GLY A 166 1.12 7.37 20.86
CA GLY A 166 2.39 6.67 20.66
C GLY A 166 2.23 5.26 20.07
N PRO A 167 1.37 4.38 20.62
CA PRO A 167 1.11 3.05 20.06
C PRO A 167 0.55 3.08 18.63
N THR A 168 -0.30 4.06 18.31
CA THR A 168 -0.82 4.25 16.94
C THR A 168 0.31 4.56 15.95
N TRP A 169 1.25 5.42 16.33
CA TRP A 169 2.41 5.74 15.49
C TRP A 169 3.41 4.59 15.39
N LEU A 170 3.60 3.83 16.47
CA LEU A 170 4.41 2.62 16.43
C LEU A 170 3.82 1.60 15.45
N LEU A 171 2.50 1.36 15.53
CA LEU A 171 1.82 0.51 14.56
C LEU A 171 1.97 1.04 13.13
N THR A 172 1.81 2.35 12.93
CA THR A 172 2.00 3.00 11.62
C THR A 172 3.38 2.72 11.05
N LEU A 173 4.42 2.82 11.89
CA LEU A 173 5.80 2.55 11.54
C LEU A 173 6.04 1.07 11.21
N LEU A 174 5.50 0.15 12.02
CA LEU A 174 5.63 -1.30 11.79
C LEU A 174 4.90 -1.74 10.51
N VAL A 175 3.73 -1.17 10.24
CA VAL A 175 2.97 -1.39 9.00
C VAL A 175 3.72 -0.83 7.79
N PHE A 176 4.29 0.38 7.90
CA PHE A 176 5.19 0.94 6.89
C PHE A 176 6.38 0.02 6.64
N ALA A 177 7.04 -0.44 7.70
CA ALA A 177 8.18 -1.33 7.62
C ALA A 177 7.86 -2.62 6.87
N TYR A 178 6.75 -3.28 7.22
CA TYR A 178 6.30 -4.49 6.54
C TYR A 178 6.04 -4.26 5.05
N PHE A 179 5.27 -3.22 4.68
CA PHE A 179 4.90 -3.00 3.28
C PHE A 179 6.06 -2.46 2.44
N PHE A 180 6.94 -1.63 3.01
CA PHE A 180 8.15 -1.20 2.35
C PHE A 180 9.13 -2.35 2.13
N GLY A 181 9.32 -3.21 3.14
CA GLY A 181 10.08 -4.45 3.01
C GLY A 181 9.52 -5.36 1.91
N THR A 182 8.19 -5.45 1.82
CA THR A 182 7.51 -6.17 0.74
C THR A 182 7.83 -5.61 -0.65
N VAL A 183 7.96 -4.28 -0.81
CA VAL A 183 8.39 -3.68 -2.09
C VAL A 183 9.83 -4.10 -2.45
N LEU A 184 10.74 -4.11 -1.48
CA LEU A 184 12.11 -4.60 -1.70
C LEU A 184 12.08 -6.07 -2.13
N TYR A 185 11.36 -6.92 -1.39
CA TYR A 185 11.21 -8.35 -1.66
C TYR A 185 10.62 -8.63 -3.05
N VAL A 186 9.55 -7.94 -3.43
CA VAL A 186 8.91 -8.10 -4.74
C VAL A 186 9.84 -7.61 -5.86
N LYS A 187 10.59 -6.51 -5.64
CA LYS A 187 11.60 -6.05 -6.61
C LYS A 187 12.66 -7.12 -6.83
N THR A 188 13.22 -7.70 -5.77
CA THR A 188 14.21 -8.79 -5.84
C THR A 188 13.72 -9.98 -6.64
N ASN A 189 12.43 -10.34 -6.50
CA ASN A 189 11.90 -11.54 -7.16
C ASN A 189 11.38 -11.31 -8.59
N ILE A 190 11.00 -10.09 -8.97
CA ILE A 190 10.38 -9.81 -10.28
C ILE A 190 11.28 -8.98 -11.18
N ARG A 191 11.64 -7.77 -10.74
CA ARG A 191 12.29 -6.77 -11.61
C ARG A 191 13.80 -6.87 -11.58
N GLU A 192 14.36 -7.16 -10.42
CA GLU A 192 15.80 -7.19 -10.14
C GLU A 192 16.28 -8.63 -9.87
N ARG A 193 15.61 -9.59 -10.52
CA ARG A 193 15.86 -11.02 -10.32
C ARG A 193 17.29 -11.39 -10.66
N GLY A 194 17.93 -12.13 -9.76
CA GLY A 194 19.31 -12.60 -9.90
C GLY A 194 20.37 -11.56 -9.49
N ARG A 195 19.98 -10.36 -9.06
CA ARG A 195 20.92 -9.36 -8.55
C ARG A 195 21.13 -9.54 -7.04
N PRO A 196 22.35 -9.91 -6.59
CA PRO A 196 22.61 -10.21 -5.19
C PRO A 196 22.41 -9.00 -4.28
N GLU A 197 22.71 -7.79 -4.76
CA GLU A 197 22.51 -6.54 -4.03
C GLU A 197 21.07 -6.35 -3.54
N TRP A 198 20.08 -6.64 -4.38
CA TRP A 198 18.66 -6.53 -4.03
C TRP A 198 18.21 -7.62 -3.07
N MET A 199 18.79 -8.82 -3.16
CA MET A 199 18.56 -9.89 -2.19
C MET A 199 19.12 -9.51 -0.82
N VAL A 200 20.37 -9.07 -0.76
CA VAL A 200 21.01 -8.61 0.48
C VAL A 200 20.24 -7.45 1.09
N ALA A 201 19.90 -6.43 0.31
CA ALA A 201 19.12 -5.30 0.79
C ALA A 201 17.76 -5.72 1.37
N SER A 202 17.04 -6.62 0.67
CA SER A 202 15.76 -7.14 1.16
C SER A 202 15.94 -7.95 2.44
N VAL A 203 16.88 -8.89 2.50
CA VAL A 203 17.09 -9.74 3.69
C VAL A 203 17.56 -8.90 4.88
N ALA A 204 18.53 -8.02 4.68
CA ALA A 204 19.05 -7.14 5.73
C ALA A 204 17.97 -6.21 6.28
N TYR A 205 17.11 -5.64 5.42
CA TYR A 205 16.01 -4.79 5.85
C TYR A 205 15.02 -5.54 6.77
N HIS A 206 14.55 -6.72 6.37
CA HIS A 206 13.63 -7.49 7.20
C HIS A 206 14.31 -8.02 8.48
N GLY A 207 15.57 -8.45 8.38
CA GLY A 207 16.36 -8.93 9.51
C GLY A 207 16.59 -7.83 10.55
N ALA A 208 16.85 -6.59 10.10
CA ALA A 208 16.96 -5.44 10.99
C ALA A 208 15.65 -5.20 11.76
N TRP A 209 14.49 -5.22 11.10
CA TRP A 209 13.20 -5.11 11.79
C TRP A 209 12.90 -6.29 12.72
N ALA A 210 13.32 -7.51 12.36
CA ALA A 210 13.20 -8.68 13.24
C ALA A 210 14.00 -8.47 14.53
N ILE A 211 15.19 -7.89 14.46
CA ILE A 211 16.02 -7.56 15.63
C ILE A 211 15.43 -6.38 16.41
N LEU A 212 15.07 -5.29 15.73
CA LEU A 212 14.60 -4.05 16.36
C LEU A 212 13.27 -4.23 17.10
N THR A 213 12.41 -5.16 16.66
CA THR A 213 11.14 -5.43 17.33
C THR A 213 11.28 -6.27 18.59
N VAL A 214 12.41 -6.95 18.81
CA VAL A 214 12.67 -7.74 20.03
C VAL A 214 12.63 -6.89 21.31
N PRO A 215 13.42 -5.81 21.45
CA PRO A 215 13.36 -4.97 22.65
C PRO A 215 12.01 -4.30 22.83
N LEU A 216 11.31 -3.95 21.74
CA LEU A 216 9.94 -3.39 21.81
C LEU A 216 8.96 -4.41 22.41
N ALA A 217 9.09 -5.68 22.02
CA ALA A 217 8.29 -6.75 22.59
C ALA A 217 8.58 -7.00 24.07
N PHE A 218 9.86 -7.04 24.47
CA PHE A 218 10.24 -7.20 25.87
C PHE A 218 9.81 -6.02 26.75
N ALA A 219 9.82 -4.80 26.20
CA ALA A 219 9.34 -3.60 26.89
C ALA A 219 7.81 -3.51 26.95
N GLY A 220 7.08 -4.46 26.35
CA GLY A 220 5.61 -4.43 26.28
C GLY A 220 5.06 -3.34 25.35
N LEU A 221 5.91 -2.69 24.55
CA LEU A 221 5.53 -1.66 23.59
C LEU A 221 5.00 -2.26 22.29
N ALA A 222 5.33 -3.52 21.98
CA ALA A 222 4.84 -4.22 20.81
C ALA A 222 4.48 -5.67 21.20
N ALA A 223 3.60 -6.29 20.43
CA ALA A 223 3.26 -7.70 20.63
C ALA A 223 4.48 -8.60 20.46
N TRP A 224 4.55 -9.67 21.25
CA TRP A 224 5.58 -10.70 21.15
C TRP A 224 5.68 -11.37 19.77
N TRP A 225 4.62 -11.31 18.97
CA TRP A 225 4.59 -11.90 17.63
C TRP A 225 5.28 -11.02 16.57
N TRP A 226 5.52 -9.72 16.80
CA TRP A 226 6.19 -8.84 15.82
C TRP A 226 7.59 -9.33 15.43
N PRO A 227 8.49 -9.67 16.37
CA PRO A 227 9.77 -10.27 16.05
C PRO A 227 9.64 -11.53 15.18
N LEU A 228 8.69 -12.40 15.51
CA LEU A 228 8.45 -13.65 14.78
C LEU A 228 7.93 -13.39 13.36
N PHE A 229 7.05 -12.39 13.21
CA PHE A 229 6.52 -11.98 11.92
C PHE A 229 7.62 -11.40 11.00
N PHE A 230 8.48 -10.53 11.52
CA PHE A 230 9.61 -10.00 10.75
C PHE A 230 10.70 -11.06 10.51
N LEU A 231 10.91 -11.99 11.43
CA LEU A 231 11.77 -13.15 11.21
C LEU A 231 11.24 -14.01 10.06
N LEU A 232 9.93 -14.30 10.05
CA LEU A 232 9.29 -15.00 8.94
C LEU A 232 9.47 -14.24 7.62
N CYS A 233 9.30 -12.92 7.62
CA CYS A 233 9.57 -12.09 6.44
C CYS A 233 11.03 -12.18 5.98
N THR A 234 11.98 -12.29 6.91
CA THR A 234 13.42 -12.44 6.65
C THR A 234 13.74 -13.79 6.03
N VAL A 235 13.24 -14.86 6.63
CA VAL A 235 13.38 -16.24 6.11
C VAL A 235 12.80 -16.33 4.71
N ARG A 236 11.60 -15.77 4.50
CA ARG A 236 10.96 -15.65 3.18
C ARG A 236 11.86 -14.90 2.19
N ALA A 237 12.39 -13.75 2.59
CA ALA A 237 13.23 -12.91 1.73
C ALA A 237 14.54 -13.60 1.34
N TRP A 238 15.02 -14.55 2.15
CA TRP A 238 16.23 -15.32 1.87
C TRP A 238 15.97 -16.56 1.02
N LEU A 239 14.91 -17.32 1.31
CA LEU A 239 14.66 -18.64 0.69
C LEU A 239 14.04 -18.59 -0.71
N ILE A 240 13.28 -17.54 -1.03
CA ILE A 240 12.49 -17.48 -2.27
C ILE A 240 13.27 -16.95 -3.47
N PRO A 241 14.11 -15.90 -3.36
CA PRO A 241 14.96 -15.49 -4.47
C PRO A 241 15.76 -16.67 -5.04
N GLY A 242 15.63 -16.91 -6.35
CA GLY A 242 16.23 -18.06 -7.03
C GLY A 242 15.24 -19.18 -7.40
N ARG A 243 14.06 -19.26 -6.78
CA ARG A 243 13.06 -20.32 -7.07
C ARG A 243 12.22 -20.10 -8.35
N HIS A 244 12.56 -19.14 -9.21
CA HIS A 244 11.83 -18.81 -10.46
C HIS A 244 10.29 -18.63 -10.32
N TRP A 245 9.80 -18.22 -9.14
CA TRP A 245 8.37 -18.05 -8.92
C TRP A 245 7.73 -16.99 -9.84
N SER A 246 6.49 -17.25 -10.24
CA SER A 246 5.69 -16.29 -11.02
C SER A 246 5.22 -15.13 -10.14
N ALA A 247 4.93 -13.98 -10.76
CA ALA A 247 4.35 -12.82 -10.06
C ALA A 247 3.06 -13.16 -9.30
N LYS A 248 2.28 -14.13 -9.79
CA LYS A 248 1.05 -14.61 -9.14
C LYS A 248 1.34 -15.34 -7.83
N HIS A 249 2.33 -16.24 -7.81
CA HIS A 249 2.72 -16.95 -6.58
C HIS A 249 3.26 -16.00 -5.52
N ILE A 250 4.11 -15.04 -5.94
CA ILE A 250 4.60 -13.98 -5.06
C ILE A 250 3.43 -13.18 -4.49
N GLY A 251 2.48 -12.77 -5.35
CA GLY A 251 1.29 -12.04 -4.92
C GLY A 251 0.44 -12.79 -3.91
N PHE A 252 0.19 -14.09 -4.10
CA PHE A 252 -0.55 -14.90 -3.13
C PHE A 252 0.16 -15.04 -1.79
N LEU A 253 1.49 -15.19 -1.80
CA LEU A 253 2.27 -15.21 -0.57
C LEU A 253 2.12 -13.90 0.20
N GLU A 254 2.19 -12.75 -0.50
CA GLU A 254 2.00 -11.44 0.14
C GLU A 254 0.60 -11.26 0.72
N VAL A 255 -0.43 -11.76 0.02
CA VAL A 255 -1.79 -11.80 0.57
C VAL A 255 -1.82 -12.66 1.84
N GLY A 256 -1.19 -13.84 1.83
CA GLY A 256 -1.11 -14.70 3.01
C GLY A 256 -0.41 -14.02 4.20
N MET A 257 0.71 -13.33 3.96
CA MET A 257 1.44 -12.58 5.00
C MET A 257 0.63 -11.38 5.53
N SER A 258 -0.09 -10.67 4.66
CA SER A 258 -0.98 -9.58 5.05
C SER A 258 -2.17 -10.08 5.88
N THR A 259 -2.75 -11.22 5.50
CA THR A 259 -3.80 -11.88 6.28
C THR A 259 -3.27 -12.34 7.64
N LEU A 260 -2.08 -12.94 7.68
CA LEU A 260 -1.44 -13.34 8.93
C LEU A 260 -1.24 -12.13 9.87
N LEU A 261 -0.76 -11.01 9.35
CA LEU A 261 -0.63 -9.76 10.11
C LEU A 261 -1.98 -9.33 10.71
N LEU A 262 -3.05 -9.32 9.91
CA LEU A 262 -4.39 -8.97 10.38
C LEU A 262 -4.89 -9.95 11.47
N VAL A 263 -4.67 -11.26 11.31
CA VAL A 263 -5.08 -12.26 12.31
C VAL A 263 -4.31 -12.10 13.61
N CYS A 264 -2.98 -11.97 13.54
CA CYS A 264 -2.14 -11.74 14.71
C CYS A 264 -2.58 -10.49 15.47
N PHE A 265 -2.86 -9.40 14.74
CA PHE A 265 -3.33 -8.16 15.32
C PHE A 265 -4.76 -8.27 15.89
N ALA A 266 -5.67 -8.99 15.25
CA ALA A 266 -7.02 -9.18 15.77
C ALA A 266 -7.03 -9.99 17.08
N ILE A 267 -6.18 -11.02 17.18
CA ILE A 267 -6.07 -11.87 18.38
C ILE A 267 -5.31 -11.14 19.49
N TRP A 268 -4.19 -10.51 19.12
CA TRP A 268 -3.32 -9.79 20.05
C TRP A 268 -3.01 -8.40 19.49
N PRO A 269 -3.94 -7.44 19.66
CA PRO A 269 -3.80 -6.09 19.15
C PRO A 269 -2.84 -5.25 19.97
N GLY A 270 -2.11 -5.87 20.92
CA GLY A 270 -1.09 -5.24 21.74
C GLY A 270 0.04 -4.75 20.87
N VAL A 271 -0.20 -3.65 20.17
CA VAL A 271 0.75 -2.82 19.46
C VAL A 271 0.70 -1.45 20.10
#